data_AF-E4SCV5-F1
#
_entry.id   AF-E4SCV5-F1
#
_cell.length_a   1.000
_cell.length_b   1.000
_cell.length_c   1.000
_cell.angle_alpha   90.00
_cell.angle_beta   90.00
_cell.angle_gamma   90.00
#
_symmetry.space_group_name_H-M   'P 1'
#
loop_
_entity.id
_entity.type
_entity.pdbx_description
1 polymer ?
#
loop_
_entity_poly.entity_id
_entity_poly.type
_entity_poly.pdbx_seq_one_letter_code
_entity_poly.pdbx_strand_id
1 'polypeptide(L)'
;MPKRNIKEQPTLFGDPGFSSWGIVYYKKGQKNIVEKHMHDCDEYYFVLEGKLKVISEDKEYILEKGDMLWTKMGDFHEIVEALEDTTMFWLEGPLMGKKRKGHQYEP
;
A
#
# COMPACT_ATOMS: atom_id res chain seq x y z
N MET A 1 0.66 -16.54 -21.66
CA MET A 1 1.45 -15.30 -21.43
C MET A 1 2.86 -15.72 -21.05
N PRO A 2 3.93 -15.20 -21.68
CA PRO A 2 5.28 -15.62 -21.32
C PRO A 2 5.60 -15.17 -19.89
N LYS A 3 6.02 -16.11 -19.04
CA LYS A 3 6.54 -15.81 -17.71
C LYS A 3 7.91 -15.16 -17.88
N ARG A 4 8.01 -13.84 -17.70
CA ARG A 4 9.30 -13.15 -17.64
C ARG A 4 10.01 -13.51 -16.35
N ASN A 5 11.29 -13.89 -16.45
CA ASN A 5 12.14 -14.19 -15.30
C ASN A 5 12.45 -12.89 -14.54
N ILE A 6 12.30 -12.90 -13.21
CA ILE A 6 12.55 -11.72 -12.36
C ILE A 6 14.00 -11.21 -12.49
N LYS A 7 14.94 -12.09 -12.84
CA LYS A 7 16.36 -11.74 -13.08
C LYS A 7 16.61 -11.08 -14.44
N GLU A 8 15.65 -11.13 -15.34
CA GLU A 8 15.71 -10.55 -16.69
C GLU A 8 14.88 -9.26 -16.79
N GLN A 9 14.28 -8.83 -15.67
CA GLN A 9 13.70 -7.50 -15.60
C GLN A 9 14.86 -6.52 -15.53
N PRO A 10 15.06 -5.63 -16.54
CA PRO A 10 15.96 -4.51 -16.33
C PRO A 10 15.48 -3.81 -15.05
N THR A 11 16.41 -3.41 -14.18
CA THR A 11 16.10 -2.42 -13.15
C THR A 11 15.40 -1.29 -13.90
N LEU A 12 14.10 -1.08 -13.65
CA LEU A 12 13.27 -0.20 -14.46
C LEU A 12 14.01 1.14 -14.59
N PHE A 13 14.57 1.40 -15.77
CA PHE A 13 15.79 2.18 -15.91
C PHE A 13 15.68 3.61 -15.33
N GLY A 14 16.55 3.98 -14.37
CA GLY A 14 17.02 5.37 -14.22
C GLY A 14 16.73 6.16 -12.93
N ASP A 15 15.79 5.79 -12.06
CA ASP A 15 15.55 6.40 -10.72
C ASP A 15 14.62 5.48 -9.87
N PRO A 16 14.52 5.63 -8.54
CA PRO A 16 15.03 4.71 -7.51
C PRO A 16 14.11 3.53 -7.14
N GLY A 17 13.46 2.85 -8.10
CA GLY A 17 12.67 1.63 -7.81
C GLY A 17 11.52 1.82 -6.80
N PHE A 18 10.91 0.72 -6.35
CA PHE A 18 9.93 0.73 -5.24
C PHE A 18 10.67 0.79 -3.90
N SER A 19 10.25 1.64 -2.95
CA SER A 19 10.92 1.73 -1.65
C SER A 19 10.64 0.53 -0.75
N SER A 20 9.45 -0.04 -0.90
CA SER A 20 9.00 -1.21 -0.14
C SER A 20 7.78 -1.83 -0.83
N TRP A 21 7.53 -3.11 -0.56
CA TRP A 21 6.33 -3.81 -1.03
C TRP A 21 6.16 -5.12 -0.26
N GLY A 22 4.94 -5.65 -0.24
CA GLY A 22 4.66 -6.90 0.43
C GLY A 22 3.27 -7.43 0.17
N ILE A 23 3.05 -8.68 0.59
CA ILE A 23 1.70 -9.26 0.71
C ILE A 23 1.41 -9.38 2.19
N VAL A 24 0.25 -8.91 2.59
CA VAL A 24 -0.27 -9.01 3.95
C VAL A 24 -1.53 -9.84 3.99
N TYR A 25 -1.73 -10.50 5.13
CA TYR A 25 -2.88 -11.33 5.39
C TYR A 25 -3.53 -10.86 6.69
N TYR A 26 -4.80 -10.50 6.61
CA TYR A 26 -5.57 -10.08 7.75
C TYR A 26 -6.75 -11.02 7.98
N LYS A 27 -7.02 -11.31 9.25
CA LYS A 27 -8.19 -12.06 9.67
C LYS A 27 -9.35 -11.11 9.90
N LYS A 28 -10.55 -11.58 9.54
CA LYS A 28 -11.80 -10.86 9.81
C LYS A 28 -11.86 -10.40 11.27
N GLY A 29 -12.20 -9.13 11.48
CA GLY A 29 -12.35 -8.52 12.79
C GLY A 29 -11.06 -7.98 13.40
N GLN A 30 -9.91 -8.11 12.73
CA GLN A 30 -8.72 -7.35 13.13
C GLN A 30 -8.98 -5.85 12.94
N LYS A 31 -8.59 -5.05 13.94
CA LYS A 31 -8.81 -3.59 14.00
C LYS A 31 -7.51 -2.86 14.30
N ASN A 32 -7.44 -1.57 13.94
CA ASN A 32 -6.24 -0.74 14.06
C ASN A 32 -5.03 -1.45 13.44
N ILE A 33 -5.25 -1.96 12.22
CA ILE A 33 -4.31 -2.88 11.55
C ILE A 33 -3.02 -2.14 11.19
N VAL A 34 -3.17 -0.92 10.66
CA VAL A 34 -2.07 0.01 10.43
C VAL A 34 -2.55 1.37 10.91
N GLU A 35 -1.75 2.03 11.74
CA GLU A 35 -2.02 3.35 12.29
C GLU A 35 -1.98 4.46 11.23
N LYS A 36 -2.54 5.63 11.53
CA LYS A 36 -2.49 6.80 10.63
C LYS A 36 -1.05 7.27 10.42
N HIS A 37 -0.59 7.22 9.18
CA HIS A 37 0.75 7.65 8.77
C HIS A 37 0.74 8.14 7.32
N MET A 38 1.87 8.66 6.86
CA MET A 38 2.12 8.99 5.45
C MET A 38 3.51 8.53 5.03
N HIS A 39 3.78 8.64 3.73
CA HIS A 39 5.08 8.34 3.14
C HIS A 39 5.60 9.48 2.29
N ASP A 40 6.92 9.53 2.15
CA ASP A 40 7.63 10.33 1.15
C ASP A 40 7.62 9.63 -0.23
N CYS A 41 6.56 8.91 -0.56
CA CYS A 41 6.26 8.31 -1.86
C CYS A 41 4.75 8.06 -1.97
N ASP A 42 4.28 7.77 -3.18
CA ASP A 42 2.92 7.25 -3.36
C ASP A 42 2.83 5.82 -2.83
N GLU A 43 1.71 5.43 -2.22
CA GLU A 43 1.45 4.06 -1.82
C GLU A 43 0.21 3.50 -2.53
N TYR A 44 0.23 2.22 -2.87
CA TYR A 44 -0.86 1.55 -3.56
C TYR A 44 -1.22 0.25 -2.86
N TYR A 45 -2.52 0.04 -2.65
CA TYR A 45 -3.10 -1.20 -2.15
C TYR A 45 -3.86 -1.92 -3.26
N PHE A 46 -3.67 -3.23 -3.38
CA PHE A 46 -4.39 -4.11 -4.29
C PHE A 46 -5.03 -5.22 -3.46
N VAL A 47 -6.35 -5.18 -3.31
CA VAL A 47 -7.08 -6.20 -2.54
C VAL A 47 -7.28 -7.41 -3.44
N LEU A 48 -6.54 -8.48 -3.15
CA LEU A 48 -6.54 -9.70 -3.95
C LEU A 48 -7.71 -10.62 -3.57
N GLU A 49 -8.07 -10.64 -2.28
CA GLU A 49 -9.22 -11.34 -1.71
C GLU A 49 -9.68 -10.59 -0.45
N GLY A 50 -10.97 -10.70 -0.10
CA GLY A 50 -11.53 -10.15 1.14
C GLY A 50 -12.03 -8.72 1.02
N LYS A 51 -12.07 -8.03 2.17
CA LYS A 51 -12.69 -6.70 2.33
C LYS A 51 -12.07 -5.93 3.50
N LEU A 52 -11.65 -4.69 3.25
CA LEU A 52 -11.04 -3.79 4.24
C LEU A 52 -11.80 -2.48 4.36
N LYS A 53 -11.79 -1.92 5.56
CA LYS A 53 -12.08 -0.52 5.82
C LYS A 53 -10.76 0.25 5.95
N VAL A 54 -10.57 1.25 5.10
CA VAL A 54 -9.36 2.07 5.02
C VAL A 54 -9.75 3.53 5.10
N ILE A 55 -8.91 4.37 5.69
CA ILE A 55 -9.03 5.82 5.58
C ILE A 55 -7.83 6.32 4.78
N SER A 56 -8.06 7.16 3.78
CA SER A 56 -7.02 7.84 3.01
C SER A 56 -7.52 9.22 2.58
N GLU A 57 -6.67 10.25 2.63
CA GLU A 57 -7.05 11.64 2.33
C GLU A 57 -8.28 12.10 3.14
N ASP A 58 -8.34 11.70 4.42
CA ASP A 58 -9.45 11.93 5.37
C ASP A 58 -10.83 11.42 4.88
N LYS A 59 -10.85 10.47 3.94
CA LYS A 59 -12.04 9.79 3.45
C LYS A 59 -12.00 8.31 3.79
N GLU A 60 -13.16 7.77 4.12
CA GLU A 60 -13.33 6.34 4.35
C GLU A 60 -13.62 5.60 3.04
N TYR A 61 -12.92 4.50 2.84
CA TYR A 61 -13.10 3.57 1.73
C TYR A 61 -13.37 2.16 2.26
N ILE A 62 -14.32 1.48 1.64
CA ILE A 62 -14.46 0.03 1.75
C ILE A 62 -13.87 -0.57 0.49
N LEU A 63 -12.72 -1.22 0.62
CA LEU A 63 -12.04 -1.89 -0.48
C LEU A 63 -12.42 -3.36 -0.47
N GLU A 64 -12.79 -3.91 -1.61
CA GLU A 64 -13.06 -5.34 -1.79
C GLU A 64 -12.20 -5.96 -2.89
N LYS A 65 -12.31 -7.28 -3.06
CA LYS A 65 -11.57 -8.02 -4.07
C LYS A 65 -11.62 -7.32 -5.45
N GLY A 66 -10.43 -7.05 -5.98
CA GLY A 66 -10.25 -6.42 -7.29
C GLY A 66 -10.09 -4.90 -7.23
N ASP A 67 -10.38 -4.28 -6.08
CA ASP A 67 -10.16 -2.86 -5.89
C ASP A 67 -8.66 -2.54 -5.72
N MET A 68 -8.30 -1.35 -6.19
CA MET A 68 -7.02 -0.72 -5.93
C MET A 68 -7.27 0.64 -5.28
N LEU A 69 -6.57 0.92 -4.19
CA LEU A 69 -6.47 2.26 -3.63
C LEU A 69 -5.08 2.82 -3.90
N TRP A 70 -5.02 4.09 -4.30
CA TRP A 70 -3.80 4.85 -4.41
C TRP A 70 -3.87 5.98 -3.39
N THR A 71 -2.85 6.07 -2.54
CA THR A 71 -2.62 7.22 -1.68
C THR A 71 -1.42 8.00 -2.19
N LYS A 72 -1.62 9.30 -2.39
CA LYS A 72 -0.57 10.18 -2.87
C LYS A 72 0.46 10.47 -1.77
N MET A 73 1.71 10.70 -2.17
CA MET A 73 2.78 11.15 -1.27
C MET A 73 2.33 12.31 -0.36
N GLY A 74 2.59 12.15 0.94
CA GLY A 74 2.28 13.14 1.97
C GLY A 74 0.85 13.10 2.49
N ASP A 75 -0.05 12.31 1.88
CA ASP A 75 -1.40 12.14 2.40
C ASP A 75 -1.45 11.03 3.45
N PHE A 76 -2.14 11.34 4.55
CA PHE A 76 -2.30 10.40 5.63
C PHE A 76 -3.30 9.29 5.27
N HIS A 77 -2.97 8.07 5.68
CA HIS A 77 -3.80 6.90 5.51
C HIS A 77 -3.61 5.88 6.64
N GLU A 78 -4.59 5.00 6.82
CA GLU A 78 -4.61 3.92 7.81
C GLU A 78 -5.52 2.76 7.38
N ILE A 79 -5.20 1.55 7.85
CA ILE A 79 -6.06 0.37 7.68
C ILE A 79 -6.81 0.15 8.99
N VAL A 80 -8.10 0.47 8.98
CA VAL A 80 -8.94 0.52 10.18
C VAL A 80 -9.37 -0.87 10.63
N GLU A 81 -9.92 -1.66 9.70
CA GLU A 81 -10.50 -2.97 10.02
C GLU A 81 -10.52 -3.90 8.81
N ALA A 82 -10.26 -5.19 9.06
CA ALA A 82 -10.53 -6.25 8.09
C ALA A 82 -11.96 -6.77 8.28
N LEU A 83 -12.84 -6.45 7.33
CA LEU A 83 -14.25 -6.84 7.36
C LEU A 83 -14.44 -8.32 6.94
N GLU A 84 -13.47 -8.86 6.21
CA GLU A 84 -13.34 -10.28 5.83
C GLU A 84 -11.88 -10.74 5.94
N ASP A 85 -11.64 -12.06 5.89
CA ASP A 85 -10.29 -12.60 5.72
C ASP A 85 -9.71 -12.05 4.41
N THR A 86 -8.65 -11.26 4.52
CA THR A 86 -8.16 -10.41 3.44
C THR A 86 -6.74 -10.79 3.07
N THR A 87 -6.47 -10.85 1.77
CA THR A 87 -5.12 -10.85 1.21
C THR A 87 -4.94 -9.59 0.39
N MET A 88 -3.93 -8.80 0.71
CA MET A 88 -3.66 -7.55 0.02
C MET A 88 -2.19 -7.48 -0.38
N PHE A 89 -1.93 -7.07 -1.61
CA PHE A 89 -0.60 -6.65 -2.03
C PHE A 89 -0.50 -5.14 -1.89
N TRP A 90 0.58 -4.65 -1.27
CA TRP A 90 0.86 -3.22 -1.17
C TRP A 90 2.22 -2.93 -1.79
N LEU A 91 2.37 -1.72 -2.33
CA LEU A 91 3.63 -1.22 -2.84
C LEU A 91 3.78 0.26 -2.54
N GLU A 92 4.98 0.62 -2.12
CA GLU A 92 5.42 2.00 -2.00
C GLU A 92 6.24 2.36 -3.24
N GLY A 93 5.91 3.50 -3.85
CA GLY A 93 6.60 4.04 -4.99
C GLY A 93 8.05 4.46 -4.69
N PRO A 94 8.72 5.07 -5.67
CA PRO A 94 10.04 5.62 -5.43
C PRO A 94 10.00 6.78 -4.43
N LEU A 95 11.00 6.86 -3.56
CA LEU A 95 11.10 7.95 -2.59
C LEU A 95 11.30 9.30 -3.28
N MET A 96 10.42 10.23 -2.96
CA MET A 96 10.39 11.62 -3.41
C MET A 96 10.60 12.55 -2.21
N GLY A 97 10.67 13.86 -2.43
CA GLY A 97 10.76 14.85 -1.34
C GLY A 97 11.96 14.63 -0.40
N LYS A 98 11.71 14.53 0.91
CA LYS A 98 12.74 14.33 1.95
C LYS A 98 13.31 12.89 1.95
N LYS A 99 12.73 11.97 1.18
CA LYS A 99 13.17 10.58 1.01
C LYS A 99 13.26 9.79 2.33
N ARG A 100 12.38 10.06 3.28
CA ARG A 100 12.25 9.29 4.53
C ARG A 100 11.60 7.95 4.23
N LYS A 101 12.09 6.89 4.88
CA LYS A 101 11.59 5.53 4.72
C LYS A 101 10.57 5.18 5.79
N GLY A 102 9.61 4.34 5.43
CA GLY A 102 8.58 3.85 6.35
C GLY A 102 7.60 4.94 6.78
N HIS A 103 6.87 4.67 7.87
CA HIS A 103 5.78 5.51 8.34
C HIS A 103 6.28 6.86 8.88
N GLN A 104 5.67 7.94 8.40
CA GLN A 104 5.88 9.29 8.91
C GLN A 104 4.60 9.78 9.59
N TYR A 105 4.77 10.47 10.72
CA TYR A 105 3.65 10.98 11.52
C TYR A 105 3.55 12.51 11.47
N GLU A 106 4.55 13.17 10.87
CA GLU A 106 4.65 14.62 10.78
C GLU A 106 5.15 15.03 9.38
N PRO A 107 4.60 16.12 8.79
CA PRO A 107 4.94 16.59 7.44
C PRO A 107 6.44 16.78 7.17
#